data_AF-A0A374W816-F1
#
_entry.id   AF-A0A374W816-F1
#
_cell.length_a   1.000
_cell.length_b   1.000
_cell.length_c   1.000
_cell.angle_alpha   90.00
_cell.angle_beta   90.00
_cell.angle_gamma   90.00
#
_symmetry.space_group_name_H-M   'P 1'
#
loop_
_entity.id
_entity.type
_entity.pdbx_description
1 polymer ?
#
loop_
_entity_poly.entity_id
_entity_poly.type
_entity_poly.pdbx_seq_one_letter_code
_entity_poly.pdbx_strand_id
1 'polypeptide(L)'
;MKSSIFIITRFNLKLWGKDKNNQTTLSDKWLVNRFSLFKQYCFPCIKSQTYQDFIWLCLFDIDTPPIFKTEIDNMSRMMPNFHPCYLDETETKGVDSYISRYIQSHKEHSTNYLITCRLDNDDAVHTEYIEKLVELHTQQKENMTIYSFKYGMQYYTDLKLAFRIPYSNNHFLALIDNNFNDEDFKTILEYNHYYIKSCGIPFICINNHQTPMWIEVIHNENVDNDCKMTLRQRPIYKRNIIKKDFAIDIPENPKNIAYIITFFFIPRFMSQILRRIKNKIIH
;
A
#
# COMPACT_ATOMS: atom_id res chain seq x y z
N MET A 1 7.99 5.11 21.51
CA MET A 1 6.72 5.77 21.13
C MET A 1 5.60 4.77 21.33
N LYS A 2 4.43 5.21 21.78
CA LYS A 2 3.21 4.39 21.79
C LYS A 2 2.18 5.01 20.85
N SER A 3 1.32 4.20 20.25
CA SER A 3 0.23 4.68 19.39
C SER A 3 -0.88 3.64 19.25
N SER A 4 -2.05 4.05 18.79
CA SER A 4 -3.18 3.16 18.46
C SER A 4 -3.38 2.96 16.97
N ILE A 5 -2.51 3.54 16.15
CA ILE A 5 -2.58 3.47 14.69
C ILE A 5 -1.28 2.88 14.16
N PHE A 6 -1.38 1.81 13.38
CA PHE A 6 -0.24 1.12 12.81
C PHE A 6 -0.40 1.00 11.30
N ILE A 7 0.54 1.54 10.54
CA ILE A 7 0.73 1.19 9.13
C ILE A 7 1.71 0.02 9.09
N ILE A 8 1.37 -1.04 8.34
CA ILE A 8 2.18 -2.25 8.28
C ILE A 8 2.62 -2.47 6.84
N THR A 9 3.93 -2.54 6.65
CA THR A 9 4.57 -2.80 5.35
C THR A 9 5.53 -3.97 5.49
N ARG A 10 5.28 -5.03 4.73
CA ARG A 10 6.23 -6.15 4.56
C ARG A 10 7.12 -5.79 3.38
N PHE A 11 8.40 -5.51 3.64
CA PHE A 11 9.28 -4.92 2.63
C PHE A 11 9.95 -5.98 1.74
N ASN A 12 10.85 -6.78 2.32
CA ASN A 12 11.63 -7.80 1.62
C ASN A 12 11.70 -9.12 2.41
N LEU A 13 10.66 -9.42 3.20
CA LEU A 13 10.58 -10.69 3.92
C LEU A 13 10.56 -11.88 2.95
N LYS A 14 11.37 -12.91 3.24
CA LYS A 14 11.42 -14.17 2.49
C LYS A 14 10.24 -15.10 2.84
N LEU A 15 9.02 -14.63 2.59
CA LEU A 15 7.78 -15.39 2.89
C LEU A 15 7.57 -16.58 1.94
N TRP A 16 8.12 -16.51 0.73
CA TRP A 16 7.97 -17.54 -0.30
C TRP A 16 9.32 -17.80 -0.97
N GLY A 17 9.69 -19.08 -1.13
CA GLY A 17 10.96 -19.46 -1.75
C GLY A 17 11.05 -19.19 -3.25
N LYS A 18 9.91 -18.98 -3.94
CA LYS A 18 9.81 -18.65 -5.37
C LYS A 18 8.56 -17.79 -5.62
N ASP A 19 8.61 -16.94 -6.65
CA ASP A 19 7.43 -16.21 -7.10
C ASP A 19 6.49 -17.11 -7.93
N LYS A 20 5.36 -16.55 -8.37
CA LYS A 20 4.38 -17.26 -9.24
C LYS A 20 4.92 -17.67 -10.61
N ASN A 21 6.11 -17.18 -10.99
CA ASN A 21 6.82 -17.50 -12.23
C ASN A 21 8.05 -18.37 -11.96
N ASN A 22 8.19 -18.93 -10.76
CA ASN A 22 9.28 -19.81 -10.35
C ASN A 22 10.67 -19.13 -10.34
N GLN A 23 10.73 -17.80 -10.33
CA GLN A 23 11.97 -17.02 -10.25
C GLN A 23 12.38 -16.78 -8.79
N THR A 24 13.69 -16.62 -8.57
CA THR A 24 14.24 -16.24 -7.26
C THR A 24 13.67 -14.88 -6.85
N THR A 25 12.93 -14.86 -5.75
CA THR A 25 12.42 -13.62 -5.15
C THR A 25 13.60 -12.82 -4.58
N LEU A 26 13.50 -11.49 -4.56
CA LEU A 26 14.39 -10.60 -3.80
C LEU A 26 15.87 -10.55 -4.25
N SER A 27 16.15 -10.60 -5.56
CA SER A 27 17.53 -10.34 -6.07
C SER A 27 18.06 -8.95 -5.67
N ASP A 28 19.38 -8.76 -5.68
CA ASP A 28 20.00 -7.44 -5.41
C ASP A 28 19.44 -6.34 -6.32
N LYS A 29 19.24 -6.65 -7.60
CA LYS A 29 18.66 -5.72 -8.58
C LYS A 29 17.22 -5.34 -8.18
N TRP A 30 16.42 -6.31 -7.77
CA TRP A 30 15.07 -6.06 -7.27
C TRP A 30 15.12 -5.16 -6.03
N LEU A 31 16.04 -5.42 -5.10
CA LEU A 31 16.15 -4.64 -3.87
C LEU A 31 16.55 -3.19 -4.15
N VAL A 32 17.53 -2.95 -5.02
CA VAL A 32 17.91 -1.61 -5.50
C VAL A 32 16.70 -0.88 -6.09
N ASN A 33 15.99 -1.51 -7.02
CA ASN A 33 14.81 -0.94 -7.65
C ASN A 33 13.73 -0.65 -6.60
N ARG A 34 13.50 -1.58 -5.67
CA ARG A 34 12.46 -1.47 -4.66
C ARG A 34 12.73 -0.34 -3.67
N PHE A 35 13.97 -0.18 -3.21
CA PHE A 35 14.37 0.96 -2.39
C PHE A 35 14.24 2.28 -3.14
N SER A 36 14.51 2.32 -4.45
CA SER A 36 14.27 3.52 -5.26
C SER A 36 12.78 3.91 -5.26
N LEU A 37 11.89 2.94 -5.48
CA LEU A 37 10.44 3.18 -5.45
C LEU A 37 9.97 3.62 -4.07
N PHE A 38 10.43 2.94 -3.01
CA PHE A 38 10.08 3.27 -1.64
C PHE A 38 10.48 4.70 -1.26
N LYS A 39 11.71 5.10 -1.58
CA LYS A 39 12.21 6.45 -1.33
C LYS A 39 11.48 7.52 -2.13
N GLN A 40 11.09 7.20 -3.36
CA GLN A 40 10.48 8.17 -4.26
C GLN A 40 8.98 8.36 -4.02
N TYR A 41 8.26 7.29 -3.67
CA TYR A 41 6.79 7.28 -3.65
C TYR A 41 6.22 6.99 -2.26
N CYS A 42 6.70 5.94 -1.60
CA CYS A 42 6.08 5.45 -0.36
C CYS A 42 6.49 6.29 0.86
N PHE A 43 7.79 6.45 1.11
CA PHE A 43 8.31 7.17 2.26
C PHE A 43 7.84 8.63 2.36
N PRO A 44 7.85 9.44 1.27
CA PRO A 44 7.41 10.83 1.34
C PRO A 44 5.94 10.97 1.74
N CYS A 45 5.06 10.11 1.21
CA CYS A 45 3.63 10.23 1.49
C CYS A 45 3.26 9.91 2.95
N ILE A 46 3.97 8.96 3.57
CA ILE A 46 3.79 8.64 4.99
C ILE A 46 4.42 9.71 5.88
N LYS A 47 5.60 10.21 5.51
CA LYS A 47 6.23 11.31 6.24
C LYS A 47 5.39 12.58 6.25
N SER A 48 4.66 12.83 5.18
CA SER A 48 3.82 14.01 5.01
C SER A 48 2.38 13.82 5.48
N GLN A 49 2.05 12.78 6.26
CA GLN A 49 0.72 12.65 6.86
C GLN A 49 0.40 13.87 7.73
N THR A 50 -0.83 14.39 7.66
CA THR A 50 -1.31 15.49 8.51
C THR A 50 -1.50 15.04 9.95
N TYR A 51 -1.89 13.78 10.15
CA TYR A 51 -1.96 13.13 11.46
C TYR A 51 -0.68 12.36 11.75
N GLN A 52 -0.01 12.68 12.87
CA GLN A 52 1.34 12.18 13.20
C GLN A 52 1.38 11.23 14.41
N ASP A 53 0.26 10.90 15.06
CA ASP A 53 0.24 9.92 16.14
C ASP A 53 -0.02 8.50 15.61
N PHE A 54 0.96 7.96 14.89
CA PHE A 54 0.91 6.61 14.32
C PHE A 54 2.29 5.98 14.29
N ILE A 55 2.35 4.66 14.30
CA ILE A 55 3.57 3.88 14.04
C ILE A 55 3.52 3.32 12.63
N TRP A 56 4.60 3.50 11.86
CA TRP A 56 4.81 2.77 10.60
C TRP A 56 5.78 1.63 10.83
N LEU A 57 5.22 0.43 11.00
CA LEU A 57 5.95 -0.81 11.17
C LEU A 57 6.38 -1.34 9.79
N CYS A 58 7.67 -1.23 9.51
CA CYS A 58 8.26 -1.76 8.28
C CYS A 58 9.13 -2.98 8.57
N LEU A 59 8.73 -4.12 8.02
CA LEU A 59 9.37 -5.41 8.27
C LEU A 59 10.36 -5.74 7.14
N PHE A 60 11.62 -5.91 7.52
CA PHE A 60 12.74 -6.24 6.65
C PHE A 60 13.33 -7.60 7.00
N ASP A 61 13.95 -8.26 6.03
CA ASP A 61 14.73 -9.47 6.28
C ASP A 61 16.04 -9.12 7.03
N ILE A 62 16.46 -9.96 7.99
CA ILE A 62 17.66 -9.73 8.80
C ILE A 62 18.94 -9.65 7.95
N ASP A 63 18.97 -10.32 6.79
CA ASP A 63 20.10 -10.31 5.85
C ASP A 63 20.07 -9.11 4.90
N THR A 64 19.18 -8.14 5.10
CA THR A 64 19.15 -6.89 4.31
C THR A 64 20.56 -6.28 4.27
N PRO A 65 21.13 -6.03 3.07
CA PRO A 65 22.52 -5.58 2.94
C PRO A 65 22.81 -4.29 3.73
N PRO A 66 24.04 -4.12 4.27
CA PRO A 66 24.40 -2.97 5.10
C PRO A 66 24.16 -1.60 4.46
N ILE A 67 24.30 -1.49 3.13
CA ILE A 67 24.01 -0.25 2.40
C ILE A 67 22.56 0.17 2.58
N PHE A 68 21.61 -0.77 2.52
CA PHE A 68 20.19 -0.48 2.72
C PHE A 68 19.84 -0.28 4.18
N LYS A 69 20.50 -0.99 5.12
CA LYS A 69 20.35 -0.71 6.57
C LYS A 69 20.74 0.73 6.91
N THR A 70 21.81 1.23 6.30
CA THR A 70 22.23 2.63 6.45
C THR A 70 21.16 3.60 5.94
N GLU A 71 20.52 3.30 4.80
CA GLU A 71 19.41 4.11 4.28
C GLU A 71 18.18 4.08 5.21
N ILE A 72 17.83 2.89 5.73
CA ILE A 72 16.73 2.69 6.69
C ILE A 72 16.99 3.50 7.97
N ASP A 73 18.21 3.46 8.50
CA ASP A 73 18.58 4.21 9.71
C ASP A 73 18.45 5.72 9.49
N ASN A 74 18.87 6.22 8.32
CA ASN A 74 18.69 7.63 7.96
C ASN A 74 17.20 8.01 7.92
N MET A 75 16.34 7.15 7.37
CA MET A 75 14.90 7.36 7.35
C MET A 75 14.30 7.38 8.77
N SER A 76 14.73 6.49 9.65
CA SER A 76 14.25 6.43 11.04
C SER A 76 14.62 7.69 11.82
N ARG A 77 15.81 8.26 11.59
CA ARG A 77 16.19 9.57 12.14
C ARG A 77 15.35 10.73 11.60
N MET A 78 14.90 10.65 10.35
CA MET A 78 14.08 11.68 9.70
C MET A 78 12.60 11.63 10.09
N MET A 79 12.12 10.48 10.56
CA MET A 79 10.73 10.25 10.94
C MET A 79 10.68 9.28 12.12
N PRO A 80 10.49 9.77 13.36
CA PRO A 80 10.42 8.92 14.55
C PRO A 80 9.33 7.84 14.49
N ASN A 81 8.25 8.09 13.73
CA ASN A 81 7.16 7.16 13.49
C ASN A 81 7.58 5.95 12.63
N PHE A 82 8.70 6.02 11.92
CA PHE A 82 9.22 4.93 11.10
C PHE A 82 9.97 3.92 11.96
N HIS A 83 9.37 2.75 12.11
CA HIS A 83 9.86 1.68 12.96
C HIS A 83 10.32 0.49 12.08
N PRO A 84 11.60 0.47 11.66
CA PRO A 84 12.16 -0.66 10.94
C PRO A 84 12.41 -1.84 11.88
N CYS A 85 11.93 -3.02 11.50
CA CYS A 85 12.13 -4.27 12.23
C CYS A 85 12.76 -5.30 11.30
N TYR A 86 13.84 -5.93 11.75
CA TYR A 86 14.58 -6.94 10.99
C TYR A 86 14.26 -8.32 11.54
N LEU A 87 13.66 -9.18 10.70
CA LEU A 87 13.16 -10.49 11.11
C LEU A 87 14.09 -11.59 10.57
N ASP A 88 14.38 -12.56 11.42
CA ASP A 88 15.02 -13.81 11.00
C ASP A 88 14.03 -14.75 10.29
N GLU A 89 14.48 -15.95 9.90
CA GLU A 89 13.64 -16.94 9.22
C GLU A 89 12.47 -17.42 10.10
N THR A 90 12.69 -17.61 11.40
CA THR A 90 11.66 -18.08 12.35
C THR A 90 10.59 -17.01 12.52
N GLU A 91 11.00 -15.76 12.73
CA GLU A 91 10.10 -14.62 12.85
C GLU A 91 9.36 -14.33 11.55
N THR A 92 10.01 -14.53 10.39
CA THR A 92 9.37 -14.39 9.07
C THR A 92 8.27 -15.44 8.87
N LYS A 93 8.49 -16.70 9.29
CA LYS A 93 7.45 -17.75 9.25
C LYS A 93 6.29 -17.44 10.20
N GLY A 94 6.57 -16.82 11.36
CA GLY A 94 5.61 -16.38 12.36
C GLY A 94 5.28 -14.89 12.30
N VAL A 95 5.26 -14.27 11.11
CA VAL A 95 5.22 -12.81 10.97
C VAL A 95 3.99 -12.19 11.63
N ASP A 96 2.83 -12.85 11.58
CA ASP A 96 1.61 -12.33 12.21
C ASP A 96 1.76 -12.29 13.73
N SER A 97 2.35 -13.33 14.34
CA SER A 97 2.66 -13.34 15.78
C SER A 97 3.74 -12.33 16.15
N TYR A 98 4.70 -12.03 15.26
CA TYR A 98 5.65 -10.94 15.47
C TYR A 98 4.93 -9.59 15.51
N ILE A 99 4.07 -9.33 14.52
CA ILE A 99 3.29 -8.09 14.43
C ILE A 99 2.42 -7.91 15.67
N SER A 100 1.71 -8.95 16.13
CA SER A 100 0.85 -8.84 17.31
C SER A 100 1.65 -8.49 18.57
N ARG A 101 2.79 -9.14 18.81
CA ARG A 101 3.69 -8.80 19.94
C ARG A 101 4.24 -7.38 19.82
N TYR A 102 4.57 -6.96 18.60
CA TYR A 102 5.04 -5.61 18.34
C TYR A 102 3.96 -4.57 18.70
N ILE A 103 2.73 -4.78 18.23
CA ILE A 103 1.59 -3.92 18.54
C ILE A 103 1.35 -3.90 20.05
N GLN A 104 1.25 -5.03 20.73
CA GLN A 104 1.04 -5.08 22.20
C GLN A 104 2.07 -4.27 22.99
N SER A 105 3.35 -4.32 22.58
CA SER A 105 4.43 -3.58 23.24
C SER A 105 4.44 -2.08 22.94
N HIS A 106 3.87 -1.65 21.81
CA HIS A 106 3.87 -0.27 21.35
C HIS A 106 2.47 0.37 21.30
N LYS A 107 1.43 -0.34 21.72
CA LYS A 107 0.06 0.15 21.75
C LYS A 107 -0.11 1.19 22.84
N GLU A 108 -0.84 2.27 22.54
CA GLU A 108 -1.33 3.18 23.58
C GLU A 108 -2.51 2.54 24.31
N HIS A 109 -2.24 2.03 25.51
CA HIS A 109 -3.18 1.27 26.33
C HIS A 109 -4.24 2.14 27.00
N SER A 110 -4.08 3.46 26.97
CA SER A 110 -5.15 4.37 27.40
C SER A 110 -6.31 4.48 26.41
N THR A 111 -6.23 3.87 25.21
CA THR A 111 -7.33 3.87 24.23
C THR A 111 -7.84 2.46 23.93
N ASN A 112 -9.15 2.36 23.73
CA ASN A 112 -9.85 1.09 23.49
C ASN A 112 -9.98 0.72 22.01
N TYR A 113 -9.18 1.35 21.14
CA TYR A 113 -9.23 1.11 19.71
C TYR A 113 -7.87 0.81 19.12
N LEU A 114 -7.85 0.08 18.01
CA LEU A 114 -6.70 -0.20 17.18
C LEU A 114 -7.06 0.03 15.70
N ILE A 115 -6.26 0.83 15.00
CA ILE A 115 -6.34 0.98 13.55
C ILE A 115 -5.11 0.33 12.93
N THR A 116 -5.30 -0.62 12.03
CA THR A 116 -4.19 -1.22 11.26
C THR A 116 -4.41 -1.02 9.77
N CYS A 117 -3.37 -0.54 9.07
CA CYS A 117 -3.43 -0.23 7.65
C CYS A 117 -2.40 -1.06 6.89
N ARG A 118 -2.78 -1.57 5.72
CA ARG A 118 -1.83 -2.18 4.80
C ARG A 118 -1.30 -1.13 3.83
N LEU A 119 0.02 -1.11 3.65
CA LEU A 119 0.66 -0.36 2.57
C LEU A 119 1.81 -1.15 1.97
N ASP A 120 1.76 -1.36 0.66
CA ASP A 120 2.85 -1.96 -0.09
C ASP A 120 3.98 -0.91 -0.30
N ASN A 121 5.23 -1.37 -0.40
CA ASN A 121 6.44 -0.53 -0.32
C ASN A 121 6.78 0.26 -1.60
N ASP A 122 6.02 0.11 -2.67
CA ASP A 122 6.16 0.88 -3.91
C ASP A 122 4.98 1.81 -4.18
N ASP A 123 3.96 1.80 -3.32
CA ASP A 123 2.75 2.59 -3.49
C ASP A 123 2.66 3.76 -2.51
N ALA A 124 1.65 4.62 -2.69
CA ALA A 124 1.46 5.80 -1.87
C ALA A 124 0.01 6.01 -1.45
N VAL A 125 -0.20 6.70 -0.33
CA VAL A 125 -1.51 7.12 0.19
C VAL A 125 -1.57 8.63 0.32
N HIS A 126 -2.79 9.18 0.32
CA HIS A 126 -3.00 10.62 0.47
C HIS A 126 -2.42 11.13 1.79
N THR A 127 -1.94 12.36 1.85
CA THR A 127 -1.39 13.00 3.08
C THR A 127 -2.40 13.13 4.22
N GLU A 128 -3.68 12.88 3.96
CA GLU A 128 -4.76 12.91 4.97
C GLU A 128 -5.31 11.49 5.22
N TYR A 129 -4.65 10.44 4.72
CA TYR A 129 -5.17 9.07 4.78
C TYR A 129 -5.41 8.64 6.23
N ILE A 130 -4.44 8.86 7.12
CA ILE A 130 -4.58 8.51 8.53
C ILE A 130 -5.64 9.37 9.21
N GLU A 131 -5.66 10.67 8.94
CA GLU A 131 -6.67 11.60 9.48
C GLU A 131 -8.10 11.14 9.13
N LYS A 132 -8.31 10.69 7.89
CA LYS A 132 -9.60 10.12 7.48
C LYS A 132 -9.96 8.82 8.18
N LEU A 133 -8.98 7.99 8.53
CA LEU A 133 -9.26 6.79 9.33
C LEU A 133 -9.62 7.14 10.78
N VAL A 134 -8.99 8.16 11.35
CA VAL A 134 -9.37 8.67 12.69
C VAL A 134 -10.80 9.21 12.68
N GLU A 135 -11.17 9.99 11.66
CA GLU A 135 -12.56 10.44 11.48
C GLU A 135 -13.54 9.26 11.41
N LEU A 136 -13.21 8.24 10.62
CA LEU A 136 -14.05 7.04 10.47
C LEU A 136 -14.19 6.26 11.79
N HIS A 137 -13.09 6.11 12.54
CA HIS A 137 -13.09 5.50 13.86
C HIS A 137 -14.11 6.15 14.80
N THR A 138 -14.16 7.48 14.84
CA THR A 138 -15.11 8.22 15.71
C THR A 138 -16.57 8.10 15.29
N GLN A 139 -16.83 7.79 14.02
CA GLN A 139 -18.17 7.67 13.44
C GLN A 139 -18.66 6.22 13.37
N GLN A 140 -17.75 5.26 13.53
CA GLN A 140 -18.03 3.83 13.43
C GLN A 140 -18.92 3.39 14.60
N LYS A 141 -19.99 2.67 14.26
CA LYS A 141 -20.94 2.10 15.23
C LYS A 141 -20.63 0.65 15.59
N GLU A 142 -20.08 -0.10 14.64
CA GLU A 142 -19.70 -1.49 14.82
C GLU A 142 -18.43 -1.60 15.66
N ASN A 143 -18.23 -2.73 16.33
CA ASN A 143 -16.99 -2.94 17.08
C ASN A 143 -15.78 -3.05 16.13
N MET A 144 -15.94 -3.69 14.98
CA MET A 144 -14.84 -3.90 14.05
C MET A 144 -15.31 -3.72 12.60
N THR A 145 -14.56 -2.98 11.79
CA THR A 145 -14.92 -2.71 10.39
C THR A 145 -13.66 -2.56 9.52
N ILE A 146 -13.74 -3.08 8.30
CA ILE A 146 -12.71 -2.91 7.27
C ILE A 146 -13.14 -1.80 6.32
N TYR A 147 -12.29 -0.80 6.15
CA TYR A 147 -12.50 0.33 5.26
C TYR A 147 -11.63 0.25 4.02
N SER A 148 -12.20 0.75 2.93
CA SER A 148 -11.51 0.98 1.65
C SER A 148 -11.95 2.31 1.06
N PHE A 149 -11.01 3.10 0.54
CA PHE A 149 -11.33 4.29 -0.23
C PHE A 149 -11.45 3.96 -1.70
N LYS A 150 -12.62 4.20 -2.29
CA LYS A 150 -12.93 3.72 -3.65
C LYS A 150 -12.05 4.35 -4.73
N TYR A 151 -11.69 5.61 -4.61
CA TYR A 151 -10.99 6.31 -5.69
C TYR A 151 -9.52 6.50 -5.34
N GLY A 152 -8.67 6.22 -6.31
CA GLY A 152 -7.24 6.49 -6.26
C GLY A 152 -6.70 6.81 -7.66
N MET A 153 -5.40 6.62 -7.83
CA MET A 153 -4.71 6.79 -9.09
C MET A 153 -3.85 5.58 -9.42
N GLN A 154 -3.61 5.37 -10.71
CA GLN A 154 -2.55 4.51 -11.22
C GLN A 154 -1.52 5.39 -11.89
N TYR A 155 -0.30 5.43 -11.35
CA TYR A 155 0.79 6.23 -11.87
C TYR A 155 1.74 5.34 -12.69
N TYR A 156 1.79 5.57 -14.00
CA TYR A 156 2.68 4.83 -14.90
C TYR A 156 4.02 5.55 -15.01
N THR A 157 5.06 4.95 -14.40
CA THR A 157 6.41 5.52 -14.34
C THR A 157 7.02 5.74 -15.74
N ASP A 158 6.84 4.81 -16.68
CA ASP A 158 7.35 4.91 -18.07
C ASP A 158 6.67 5.99 -18.92
N LEU A 159 5.45 6.39 -18.51
CA LEU A 159 4.70 7.46 -19.14
C LEU A 159 4.80 8.77 -18.38
N LYS A 160 5.24 8.73 -17.12
CA LYS A 160 5.18 9.87 -16.19
C LYS A 160 3.78 10.48 -16.16
N LEU A 161 2.76 9.61 -16.13
CA LEU A 161 1.36 10.00 -16.22
C LEU A 161 0.50 9.16 -15.27
N ALA A 162 -0.37 9.84 -14.52
CA ALA A 162 -1.32 9.22 -13.63
C ALA A 162 -2.73 9.20 -14.21
N PHE A 163 -3.48 8.16 -13.89
CA PHE A 163 -4.88 8.00 -14.25
C PHE A 163 -5.72 7.82 -13.00
N ARG A 164 -6.78 8.59 -12.86
CA ARG A 164 -7.77 8.36 -11.80
C ARG A 164 -8.50 7.04 -12.07
N ILE A 165 -8.70 6.23 -11.05
CA ILE A 165 -9.43 4.96 -11.17
C ILE A 165 -10.36 4.73 -9.96
N PRO A 166 -11.60 4.25 -10.18
CA PRO A 166 -12.41 3.66 -9.12
C PRO A 166 -12.03 2.19 -8.91
N TYR A 167 -11.60 1.85 -7.70
CA TYR A 167 -11.34 0.48 -7.29
C TYR A 167 -11.77 0.23 -5.84
N SER A 168 -12.96 -0.35 -5.66
CA SER A 168 -13.54 -0.60 -4.33
C SER A 168 -12.78 -1.64 -3.50
N ASN A 169 -12.17 -2.64 -4.13
CA ASN A 169 -11.43 -3.70 -3.44
C ASN A 169 -9.92 -3.57 -3.73
N ASN A 170 -9.38 -2.37 -3.53
CA ASN A 170 -7.95 -2.10 -3.69
C ASN A 170 -7.14 -2.67 -2.51
N HIS A 171 -5.81 -2.55 -2.57
CA HIS A 171 -4.91 -3.16 -1.60
C HIS A 171 -4.63 -2.27 -0.37
N PHE A 172 -5.14 -1.03 -0.35
CA PHE A 172 -4.94 -0.01 0.69
C PHE A 172 -6.05 -0.07 1.74
N LEU A 173 -6.23 -1.26 2.31
CA LEU A 173 -7.28 -1.53 3.29
C LEU A 173 -6.83 -1.11 4.70
N ALA A 174 -7.80 -0.68 5.50
CA ALA A 174 -7.61 -0.42 6.92
C ALA A 174 -8.65 -1.18 7.74
N LEU A 175 -8.24 -1.79 8.84
CA LEU A 175 -9.10 -2.37 9.85
C LEU A 175 -9.16 -1.42 11.03
N ILE A 176 -10.38 -1.06 11.44
CA ILE A 176 -10.64 -0.28 12.64
C ILE A 176 -11.38 -1.20 13.62
N ASP A 177 -10.74 -1.47 14.75
CA ASP A 177 -11.30 -2.18 15.89
C ASP A 177 -11.50 -1.19 17.04
N ASN A 178 -12.75 -0.89 17.39
CA ASN A 178 -13.19 0.01 18.47
C ASN A 178 -13.39 -0.71 19.81
N ASN A 179 -13.16 -2.02 19.84
CA ASN A 179 -13.25 -2.83 21.06
C ASN A 179 -11.98 -3.66 21.20
N PHE A 180 -10.84 -2.98 21.07
CA PHE A 180 -9.53 -3.61 21.11
C PHE A 180 -9.33 -4.34 22.44
N ASN A 181 -8.90 -5.60 22.35
CA ASN A 181 -8.52 -6.44 23.47
C ASN A 181 -7.08 -6.93 23.26
N ASP A 182 -6.20 -6.68 24.23
CA ASP A 182 -4.79 -7.07 24.17
C ASP A 182 -4.57 -8.58 23.96
N GLU A 183 -5.49 -9.42 24.45
CA GLU A 183 -5.38 -10.87 24.37
C GLU A 183 -5.86 -11.45 23.03
N ASP A 184 -6.81 -10.76 22.38
CA ASP A 184 -7.48 -11.25 21.17
C ASP A 184 -7.86 -10.07 20.27
N PHE A 185 -6.92 -9.63 19.44
CA PHE A 185 -7.14 -8.65 18.39
C PHE A 185 -6.60 -9.16 17.07
N LYS A 186 -7.12 -8.57 15.99
CA LYS A 186 -6.67 -8.87 14.64
C LYS A 186 -6.09 -7.65 13.95
N THR A 187 -5.21 -7.91 12.99
CA THR A 187 -4.72 -6.88 12.07
C THR A 187 -5.31 -7.05 10.68
N ILE A 188 -5.27 -5.98 9.87
CA ILE A 188 -5.74 -6.04 8.48
C ILE A 188 -5.01 -7.10 7.63
N LEU A 189 -3.79 -7.50 8.01
CA LEU A 189 -3.01 -8.48 7.26
C LEU A 189 -3.51 -9.93 7.42
N GLU A 190 -4.24 -10.23 8.49
CA GLU A 190 -4.87 -11.56 8.68
C GLU A 190 -6.01 -11.81 7.68
N TYR A 191 -6.56 -10.73 7.12
CA TYR A 191 -7.63 -10.81 6.14
C TYR A 191 -7.06 -10.83 4.74
N ASN A 192 -7.36 -11.90 3.99
CA ASN A 192 -7.00 -11.95 2.58
C ASN A 192 -7.80 -10.89 1.81
N HIS A 193 -7.10 -9.85 1.33
CA HIS A 193 -7.67 -8.75 0.56
C HIS A 193 -8.49 -9.17 -0.68
N TYR A 194 -8.23 -10.33 -1.28
CA TYR A 194 -9.07 -10.85 -2.37
C TYR A 194 -10.45 -11.34 -1.90
N TYR A 195 -10.55 -11.83 -0.67
CA TYR A 195 -11.75 -12.44 -0.09
C TYR A 195 -12.35 -11.61 1.05
N ILE A 196 -12.04 -10.31 1.08
CA ILE A 196 -12.44 -9.41 2.18
C ILE A 196 -13.95 -9.37 2.38
N LYS A 197 -14.73 -9.48 1.30
CA LYS A 197 -16.20 -9.43 1.36
C LYS A 197 -16.83 -10.67 1.99
N SER A 198 -16.08 -11.77 2.08
CA SER A 198 -16.54 -13.04 2.64
C SER A 198 -15.89 -13.35 3.99
N CYS A 199 -15.13 -12.42 4.58
CA CYS A 199 -14.40 -12.66 5.82
C CYS A 199 -15.24 -12.53 7.10
N GLY A 200 -16.54 -12.22 6.98
CA GLY A 200 -17.46 -12.10 8.11
C GLY A 200 -17.38 -10.78 8.87
N ILE A 201 -16.52 -9.84 8.44
CA ILE A 201 -16.38 -8.50 9.03
C ILE A 201 -17.07 -7.46 8.14
N PRO A 202 -17.78 -6.46 8.70
CA PRO A 202 -18.31 -5.35 7.93
C PRO A 202 -17.25 -4.71 7.03
N PHE A 203 -17.57 -4.57 5.75
CA PHE A 203 -16.70 -3.94 4.76
C PHE A 203 -17.37 -2.67 4.21
N ILE A 204 -16.77 -1.51 4.48
CA ILE A 204 -17.30 -0.21 4.06
C ILE A 204 -16.37 0.43 3.02
N CYS A 205 -16.95 0.75 1.86
CA CYS A 205 -16.22 1.39 0.78
C CYS A 205 -16.60 2.88 0.68
N ILE A 206 -15.68 3.75 1.09
CA ILE A 206 -15.87 5.20 1.07
C ILE A 206 -15.88 5.70 -0.37
N ASN A 207 -17.02 6.23 -0.80
CA ASN A 207 -17.28 6.63 -2.18
C ASN A 207 -17.19 8.16 -2.34
N ASN A 208 -15.98 8.72 -2.19
CA ASN A 208 -15.72 10.14 -2.47
C ASN A 208 -14.99 10.31 -3.81
N HIS A 209 -15.71 10.80 -4.83
CA HIS A 209 -15.14 10.99 -6.17
C HIS A 209 -14.25 12.24 -6.31
N GLN A 210 -14.18 13.12 -5.31
CA GLN A 210 -13.34 14.31 -5.40
C GLN A 210 -11.90 13.98 -4.99
N THR A 211 -11.72 13.25 -3.89
CA THR A 211 -10.42 13.00 -3.28
C THR A 211 -9.91 11.59 -3.59
N PRO A 212 -8.86 11.42 -4.42
CA PRO A 212 -8.18 10.15 -4.57
C PRO A 212 -7.34 9.87 -3.32
N MET A 213 -7.43 8.68 -2.75
CA MET A 213 -6.83 8.38 -1.44
C MET A 213 -5.56 7.53 -1.50
N TRP A 214 -5.21 7.02 -2.68
CA TRP A 214 -4.07 6.15 -2.91
C TRP A 214 -3.55 6.27 -4.34
N ILE A 215 -2.29 5.90 -4.55
CA ILE A 215 -1.63 5.75 -5.85
C ILE A 215 -1.03 4.35 -5.90
N GLU A 216 -1.45 3.58 -6.90
CA GLU A 216 -0.76 2.38 -7.34
C GLU A 216 0.33 2.78 -8.36
N VAL A 217 1.60 2.54 -8.03
CA VAL A 217 2.73 2.88 -8.89
C VAL A 217 3.04 1.72 -9.83
N ILE A 218 2.80 1.96 -11.11
CA ILE A 218 2.99 0.97 -12.16
C ILE A 218 4.36 1.19 -12.82
N HIS A 219 5.24 0.22 -12.59
CA HIS A 219 6.59 0.13 -13.15
C HIS A 219 6.79 -1.22 -13.85
N ASN A 220 7.80 -1.32 -14.72
CA ASN A 220 8.00 -2.43 -15.66
C ASN A 220 7.95 -3.85 -15.05
N GLU A 221 8.26 -4.00 -13.76
CA GLU A 221 8.21 -5.30 -13.06
C GLU A 221 6.78 -5.68 -12.60
N ASN A 222 5.89 -4.70 -12.40
CA ASN A 222 4.50 -4.90 -11.95
C ASN A 222 3.47 -4.95 -13.11
N VAL A 223 3.85 -4.62 -14.35
CA VAL A 223 2.92 -4.37 -15.48
C VAL A 223 1.98 -5.54 -15.79
N ASP A 224 2.44 -6.78 -15.66
CA ASP A 224 1.66 -7.92 -16.16
C ASP A 224 0.58 -8.44 -15.18
N ASN A 225 0.65 -8.08 -13.90
CA ASN A 225 -0.11 -8.80 -12.88
C ASN A 225 -1.36 -8.06 -12.35
N ASP A 226 -1.29 -6.75 -12.09
CA ASP A 226 -2.35 -6.07 -11.33
C ASP A 226 -2.92 -4.80 -11.98
N CYS A 227 -2.41 -4.39 -13.14
CA CYS A 227 -2.90 -3.18 -13.82
C CYS A 227 -4.38 -3.34 -14.27
N LYS A 228 -5.29 -2.74 -13.49
CA LYS A 228 -6.70 -2.62 -13.89
C LYS A 228 -6.91 -1.52 -14.93
N MET A 229 -7.18 -1.90 -16.18
CA MET A 229 -7.75 -0.95 -17.13
C MET A 229 -9.27 -0.92 -17.03
N THR A 230 -9.81 0.29 -16.98
CA THR A 230 -11.25 0.52 -17.04
C THR A 230 -11.52 1.69 -17.97
N LEU A 231 -12.67 1.66 -18.67
CA LEU A 231 -13.13 2.78 -19.50
C LEU A 231 -13.41 4.06 -18.68
N ARG A 232 -13.36 3.98 -17.34
CA ARG A 232 -13.55 5.10 -16.43
C ARG A 232 -12.24 5.78 -16.02
N GLN A 233 -11.10 5.31 -16.52
CA GLN A 233 -9.82 5.95 -16.28
C GLN A 233 -9.78 7.35 -16.92
N ARG A 234 -9.34 8.34 -16.15
CA ARG A 234 -9.18 9.72 -16.64
C ARG A 234 -7.75 10.20 -16.36
N PRO A 235 -7.01 10.70 -17.37
CA PRO A 235 -5.66 11.21 -17.16
C PRO A 235 -5.68 12.41 -16.21
N ILE A 236 -4.68 12.48 -15.36
CA ILE A 236 -4.46 13.60 -14.44
C ILE A 236 -3.26 14.39 -14.96
N TYR A 237 -3.55 15.54 -15.57
CA TYR A 237 -2.51 16.44 -16.09
C TYR A 237 -1.99 17.44 -15.05
N LYS A 238 -2.78 17.71 -14.00
CA LYS A 238 -2.40 18.62 -12.92
C LYS A 238 -1.48 17.91 -11.92
N ARG A 239 -0.18 17.88 -12.20
CA ARG A 239 0.83 17.23 -11.33
C ARG A 239 0.91 17.83 -9.94
N ASN A 240 0.55 19.11 -9.79
CA ASN A 240 0.46 19.78 -8.49
C ASN A 240 -0.46 19.05 -7.52
N ILE A 241 -1.49 18.33 -8.01
CA ILE A 241 -2.35 17.52 -7.16
C ILE A 241 -1.54 16.38 -6.53
N ILE A 242 -0.68 15.70 -7.28
CA ILE A 242 0.09 14.57 -6.77
C ILE A 242 1.19 15.06 -5.79
N LYS A 243 1.84 16.18 -6.10
CA LYS A 243 2.78 16.81 -5.17
C LYS A 243 2.09 17.23 -3.87
N LYS A 244 0.93 17.88 -3.96
CA LYS A 244 0.20 18.40 -2.80
C LYS A 244 -0.37 17.26 -1.96
N ASP A 245 -1.09 16.35 -2.60
CA ASP A 245 -1.96 15.38 -1.93
C ASP A 245 -1.21 14.09 -1.56
N PHE A 246 -0.02 13.84 -2.12
CA PHE A 246 0.78 12.63 -1.84
C PHE A 246 2.25 12.93 -1.51
N ALA A 247 2.68 14.20 -1.51
CA ALA A 247 4.09 14.57 -1.32
C ALA A 247 5.05 13.95 -2.35
N ILE A 248 4.56 13.68 -3.57
CA ILE A 248 5.34 13.04 -4.65
C ILE A 248 5.54 14.02 -5.80
N ASP A 249 6.80 14.22 -6.17
CA ASP A 249 7.18 14.96 -7.36
C ASP A 249 7.21 14.05 -8.60
N ILE A 250 6.32 14.33 -9.55
CA ILE A 250 6.25 13.61 -10.83
C ILE A 250 6.89 14.45 -11.94
N PRO A 251 7.85 13.88 -12.70
CA PRO A 251 8.50 14.57 -13.79
C PRO A 251 7.56 14.89 -14.96
N GLU A 252 8.02 15.77 -15.86
CA GLU A 252 7.29 16.08 -17.08
C GLU A 252 7.08 14.86 -17.97
N ASN A 253 5.85 14.71 -18.48
CA ASN A 253 5.54 13.69 -19.47
C ASN A 253 6.11 14.11 -20.83
N PRO A 254 7.06 13.35 -21.39
CA PRO A 254 7.69 13.69 -22.67
C PRO A 254 6.83 13.30 -23.89
N LYS A 255 5.73 12.58 -23.69
CA LYS A 255 4.91 11.97 -24.75
C LYS A 255 3.60 12.74 -24.92
N ASN A 256 3.18 12.95 -26.17
CA ASN A 256 1.88 13.54 -26.47
C ASN A 256 0.74 12.53 -26.25
N ILE A 257 -0.50 13.04 -26.14
CA ILE A 257 -1.69 12.21 -25.87
C ILE A 257 -1.92 11.16 -26.97
N ALA A 258 -1.69 11.52 -28.24
CA ALA A 258 -1.85 10.59 -29.37
C ALA A 258 -0.92 9.37 -29.23
N TYR A 259 0.35 9.58 -28.88
CA TYR A 259 1.29 8.50 -28.63
C TYR A 259 0.82 7.59 -27.48
N ILE A 260 0.35 8.19 -26.38
CA ILE A 260 -0.12 7.44 -25.20
C ILE A 260 -1.33 6.58 -25.55
N ILE A 261 -2.30 7.11 -26.30
CA ILE A 261 -3.47 6.32 -26.72
C ILE A 261 -3.04 5.17 -27.63
N THR A 262 -2.29 5.48 -28.69
CA THR A 262 -1.95 4.52 -29.75
C THR A 262 -1.02 3.41 -29.28
N PHE A 263 0.04 3.76 -28.56
CA PHE A 263 1.12 2.83 -28.24
C PHE A 263 1.03 2.24 -26.83
N PHE A 264 0.13 2.74 -25.99
CA PHE A 264 0.00 2.25 -24.62
C PHE A 264 -1.41 1.75 -24.28
N PHE A 265 -2.43 2.58 -24.46
CA PHE A 265 -3.81 2.18 -24.10
C PHE A 265 -4.35 1.09 -25.01
N ILE A 266 -4.28 1.27 -26.33
CA ILE A 266 -4.82 0.27 -27.27
C ILE A 266 -4.15 -1.09 -27.07
N PRO A 267 -2.80 -1.22 -27.03
CA PRO A 267 -2.15 -2.52 -26.87
C PRO A 267 -2.48 -3.17 -25.52
N ARG A 268 -2.46 -2.42 -24.42
CA ARG A 268 -2.76 -2.99 -23.09
C ARG A 268 -4.22 -3.37 -22.94
N PHE A 269 -5.15 -2.57 -23.48
CA PHE A 269 -6.58 -2.89 -23.45
C PHE A 269 -6.86 -4.17 -24.25
N MET A 270 -6.26 -4.30 -25.44
CA MET A 270 -6.35 -5.50 -26.27
C MET A 270 -5.76 -6.72 -25.55
N SER A 271 -4.57 -6.59 -24.95
CA SER A 271 -3.94 -7.66 -24.15
C SER A 271 -4.85 -8.10 -23.00
N GLN A 272 -5.48 -7.16 -22.28
CA GLN A 272 -6.38 -7.49 -21.18
C GLN A 272 -7.67 -8.18 -21.67
N ILE A 273 -8.23 -7.77 -22.81
CA ILE A 273 -9.37 -8.46 -23.44
C ILE A 273 -8.98 -9.89 -23.81
N LEU A 274 -7.84 -10.07 -24.50
CA LEU A 274 -7.35 -11.39 -24.89
C LEU A 274 -7.14 -12.30 -23.68
N ARG A 275 -6.57 -11.78 -22.59
CA ARG A 275 -6.40 -12.53 -21.34
C ARG A 275 -7.73 -12.94 -20.71
N ARG A 276 -8.74 -12.05 -20.70
CA ARG A 276 -10.08 -12.37 -20.18
C ARG A 276 -10.80 -13.41 -21.04
N ILE A 277 -10.63 -13.36 -22.35
CA ILE A 277 -11.16 -14.38 -23.27
C ILE A 277 -10.49 -15.72 -23.01
N LYS A 278 -9.15 -15.75 -22.95
CA LYS A 278 -8.38 -16.97 -22.67
C LYS A 278 -8.77 -17.62 -21.34
N ASN A 279 -8.93 -16.83 -20.27
CA ASN A 279 -9.34 -17.34 -18.96
C ASN A 279 -10.80 -17.83 -18.92
N LYS A 280 -11.66 -17.39 -19.85
CA LYS A 280 -13.04 -17.90 -20.00
C LYS A 280 -13.15 -19.16 -20.86
N ILE A 281 -12.15 -19.46 -21.68
CA ILE A 281 -12.10 -20.64 -22.55
C ILE A 281 -11.47 -21.84 -21.81
N ILE A 282 -10.70 -21.59 -20.75
CA ILE A 282 -10.00 -22.61 -19.94
C ILE A 282 -10.86 -23.10 -18.74
N HIS A 283 -12.10 -22.62 -18.63
CA HIS A 283 -13.13 -23.10 -17.69
C HIS A 283 -14.38 -23.49 -18.45
#